data_AF-A0A376D2A8-F1
#
_entry.id   AF-A0A376D2A8-F1
#
_cell.length_a   1.000
_cell.length_b   1.000
_cell.length_c   1.000
_cell.angle_alpha   90.00
_cell.angle_beta   90.00
_cell.angle_gamma   90.00
#
_symmetry.space_group_name_H-M   'P 1'
#
loop_
_entity.id
_entity.type
_entity.pdbx_description
1 polymer ?
#
loop_
_entity_poly.entity_id
_entity_poly.type
_entity_poly.pdbx_seq_one_letter_code
_entity_poly.pdbx_strand_id
1 'polypeptide(L)'
;MTEKHAKKSHSPAIDLTEQGSVVKFVSARGRPVLLVPGKHLHYCDENHIPILIVWKRTVYADVTWLNDSLVLIHRDLFEREEFRRDIEDRAEKIYEQYAANSKRAARAITHHFMTLYDLKAEDAEKAACDLFDMTMDIIQEYRNKERRP
;
A
#
# COMPACT_ATOMS: atom_id res chain seq x y z
N MET A 1 -39.86 -12.89 23.84
CA MET A 1 -38.51 -12.49 24.29
C MET A 1 -37.53 -13.52 23.82
N THR A 2 -36.73 -13.21 22.80
CA THR A 2 -35.52 -13.97 22.44
C THR A 2 -34.53 -12.99 21.85
N GLU A 3 -33.69 -12.43 22.73
CA GLU A 3 -32.54 -11.61 22.37
C GLU A 3 -31.54 -12.47 21.59
N LYS A 4 -31.34 -12.16 20.31
CA LYS A 4 -30.21 -12.70 19.55
C LYS A 4 -29.01 -11.80 19.81
N HIS A 5 -28.09 -12.29 20.64
CA HIS A 5 -26.78 -11.68 20.85
C HIS A 5 -26.08 -11.44 19.51
N ALA A 6 -25.85 -10.16 19.21
CA ALA A 6 -24.99 -9.74 18.12
C ALA A 6 -23.56 -10.24 18.40
N LYS A 7 -23.04 -11.12 17.54
CA LYS A 7 -21.62 -11.47 17.51
C LYS A 7 -20.83 -10.18 17.26
N LYS A 8 -20.16 -9.68 18.29
CA LYS A 8 -19.10 -8.67 18.16
C LYS A 8 -18.05 -9.25 17.21
N SER A 9 -18.02 -8.75 15.96
CA SER A 9 -16.91 -8.95 15.04
C SER A 9 -15.70 -8.27 15.66
N HIS A 10 -14.90 -9.03 16.41
CA HIS A 10 -13.57 -8.60 16.80
C HIS A 10 -12.77 -8.42 15.51
N SER A 11 -12.45 -7.17 15.18
CA SER A 11 -11.33 -6.89 14.28
C SER A 11 -10.11 -7.60 14.85
N PRO A 12 -9.36 -8.38 14.07
CA PRO A 12 -8.10 -8.92 14.58
C PRO A 12 -7.20 -7.72 14.84
N ALA A 13 -6.94 -7.46 16.12
CA ALA A 13 -5.81 -6.63 16.52
C ALA A 13 -4.56 -7.37 16.01
N ILE A 14 -3.80 -6.70 15.16
CA ILE A 14 -2.56 -7.26 14.59
C ILE A 14 -1.60 -7.49 15.76
N ASP A 15 -1.18 -8.73 15.93
CA ASP A 15 -0.17 -9.14 16.90
C ASP A 15 1.21 -8.72 16.38
N LEU A 16 1.89 -7.85 17.12
CA LEU A 16 3.15 -7.19 16.72
C LEU A 16 4.39 -8.01 17.12
N THR A 17 4.24 -9.31 17.42
CA THR A 17 5.29 -10.12 18.07
C THR A 17 6.00 -11.15 17.20
N GLU A 18 5.77 -11.21 15.89
CA GLU A 18 6.61 -12.05 15.01
C GLU A 18 7.92 -11.34 14.66
N GLN A 19 8.98 -11.67 15.39
CA GLN A 19 10.35 -11.28 15.07
C GLN A 19 10.75 -11.81 13.68
N GLY A 20 10.79 -10.91 12.70
CA GLY A 20 11.37 -11.17 11.37
C GLY A 20 10.47 -10.84 10.17
N SER A 21 9.18 -10.52 10.36
CA SER A 21 8.27 -10.17 9.27
C SER A 21 8.02 -8.65 9.22
N VAL A 22 8.31 -8.02 8.09
CA VAL A 22 8.03 -6.58 7.87
C VAL A 22 6.54 -6.41 7.65
N VAL A 23 5.91 -5.50 8.41
CA VAL A 23 4.48 -5.19 8.24
C VAL A 23 4.32 -4.35 6.97
N LYS A 24 3.96 -5.00 5.85
CA LYS A 24 3.84 -4.35 4.53
C LYS A 24 2.69 -3.36 4.43
N PHE A 25 1.56 -3.63 5.09
CA PHE A 25 0.37 -2.79 5.04
C PHE A 25 -0.51 -3.02 6.27
N VAL A 26 -1.47 -2.13 6.49
CA VAL A 26 -2.56 -2.32 7.47
C VAL A 26 -3.93 -2.36 6.80
N SER A 27 -4.85 -3.10 7.40
CA SER A 27 -6.25 -3.10 6.96
C SER A 27 -7.11 -2.21 7.86
N ALA A 28 -7.91 -1.35 7.24
CA ALA A 28 -8.91 -0.52 7.90
C ALA A 28 -10.30 -0.78 7.30
N ARG A 29 -11.38 -0.53 8.06
CA ARG A 29 -12.75 -0.62 7.54
C ARG A 29 -13.28 0.74 7.15
N GLY A 30 -14.01 0.81 6.03
CA GLY A 30 -14.70 2.01 5.60
C GLY A 30 -14.17 2.56 4.28
N ARG A 31 -14.28 3.87 4.10
CA ARG A 31 -13.74 4.57 2.93
C ARG A 31 -12.33 5.08 3.21
N PRO A 32 -11.49 5.25 2.17
CA PRO A 32 -10.23 5.95 2.28
C PRO A 32 -10.45 7.31 2.92
N VAL A 33 -9.74 7.54 4.01
CA VAL A 33 -9.59 8.85 4.64
C VAL A 33 -8.10 9.11 4.74
N LEU A 34 -7.68 10.38 4.70
CA LEU A 34 -6.28 10.79 4.93
C LEU A 34 -5.87 10.63 6.41
N LEU A 35 -6.35 9.58 7.08
CA LEU A 35 -6.03 9.26 8.46
C LEU A 35 -5.29 7.92 8.48
N VAL A 36 -3.96 8.00 8.44
CA VAL A 36 -3.09 6.85 8.65
C VAL A 36 -3.14 6.46 10.13
N PRO A 37 -3.32 5.18 10.48
CA PRO A 37 -3.20 4.75 11.87
C PRO A 37 -1.82 5.15 12.43
N GLY A 38 -1.79 5.99 13.47
CA GLY A 38 -0.53 6.62 13.93
C GLY A 38 0.59 5.65 14.30
N LYS A 39 0.25 4.44 14.80
CA LYS A 39 1.24 3.38 15.04
C LYS A 39 1.90 2.86 13.77
N HIS A 40 1.13 2.73 12.68
CA HIS A 40 1.65 2.25 11.40
C HIS A 40 2.49 3.32 10.73
N LEU A 41 2.08 4.59 10.80
CA LEU A 41 2.88 5.72 10.33
C LEU A 41 4.28 5.69 10.98
N HIS A 42 4.34 5.63 12.30
CA HIS A 42 5.60 5.62 13.03
C HIS A 42 6.47 4.41 12.67
N TYR A 43 5.87 3.22 12.56
CA TYR A 43 6.58 2.01 12.12
C TYR A 43 7.17 2.17 10.71
N CYS A 44 6.41 2.71 9.76
CA CYS A 44 6.89 2.93 8.39
C CYS A 44 8.06 3.92 8.35
N ASP A 45 7.99 4.99 9.15
CA ASP A 45 9.06 5.98 9.27
C ASP A 45 10.33 5.36 9.86
N GLU A 46 10.23 4.62 10.96
CA GLU A 46 11.37 3.96 11.62
C GLU A 46 12.07 2.93 10.72
N ASN A 47 11.30 2.24 9.88
CA ASN A 47 11.81 1.17 9.01
C ASN A 47 12.17 1.68 7.61
N HIS A 48 11.92 2.96 7.30
CA HIS A 48 12.12 3.55 5.97
C HIS A 48 11.42 2.72 4.87
N ILE A 49 10.11 2.54 5.00
CA ILE A 49 9.25 1.77 4.09
C ILE A 49 8.01 2.59 3.69
N PRO A 50 7.32 2.28 2.57
CA PRO A 50 6.12 3.01 2.19
C PRO A 50 4.97 2.71 3.16
N ILE A 51 4.00 3.62 3.22
CA ILE A 51 2.76 3.43 3.98
C ILE A 51 1.72 2.85 3.04
N LEU A 52 1.17 1.69 3.38
CA LEU A 52 0.10 1.05 2.62
C LEU A 52 -1.10 0.75 3.51
N ILE A 53 -2.28 1.11 3.03
CA ILE A 53 -3.55 0.89 3.74
C ILE A 53 -4.55 0.23 2.80
N VAL A 54 -5.11 -0.90 3.23
CA VAL A 54 -6.22 -1.57 2.56
C VAL A 54 -7.53 -1.19 3.27
N TRP A 55 -8.36 -0.40 2.59
CA TRP A 55 -9.66 0.07 3.08
C TRP A 55 -10.76 -0.92 2.69
N LYS A 56 -11.03 -1.88 3.56
CA LYS A 56 -12.02 -2.93 3.33
C LYS A 56 -13.45 -2.44 3.53
N ARG A 57 -14.29 -2.71 2.54
CA ARG A 57 -15.76 -2.70 2.63
C ARG A 57 -16.26 -4.15 2.59
N THR A 58 -17.55 -4.34 2.32
CA THR A 58 -18.18 -5.68 2.34
C THR A 58 -17.68 -6.60 1.23
N VAL A 59 -17.47 -6.07 0.02
CA VAL A 59 -17.10 -6.86 -1.18
C VAL A 59 -15.85 -6.32 -1.86
N TYR A 60 -15.66 -5.01 -1.75
CA TYR A 60 -14.59 -4.28 -2.39
C TYR A 60 -13.67 -3.66 -1.36
N ALA A 61 -12.46 -3.35 -1.78
CA ALA A 61 -11.52 -2.60 -1.01
C ALA A 61 -10.78 -1.60 -1.89
N ASP A 62 -10.33 -0.53 -1.27
CA ASP A 62 -9.40 0.42 -1.89
C ASP A 62 -8.01 0.21 -1.28
N VAL A 63 -6.96 0.49 -2.04
CA VAL A 63 -5.57 0.45 -1.59
C VAL A 63 -5.01 1.85 -1.67
N THR A 64 -4.52 2.40 -0.56
CA THR A 64 -3.80 3.68 -0.54
C THR A 64 -2.32 3.41 -0.30
N TRP A 65 -1.47 4.03 -1.12
CA TRP A 65 -0.02 4.01 -1.00
C TRP A 65 0.47 5.45 -0.84
N LEU A 66 1.24 5.71 0.21
CA LEU A 66 1.86 7.00 0.51
C LEU A 66 3.37 6.80 0.67
N ASN A 67 4.13 7.75 0.17
CA ASN A 67 5.58 7.57 0.05
C ASN A 67 6.41 8.75 0.57
N ASP A 68 5.82 9.62 1.38
CA ASP A 68 6.44 10.88 1.81
C ASP A 68 7.80 10.67 2.48
N SER A 69 7.93 9.65 3.33
CA SER A 69 9.19 9.34 4.02
C SER A 69 10.30 8.92 3.03
N LEU A 70 9.99 8.05 2.06
CA LEU A 70 10.96 7.62 1.05
C LEU A 70 11.32 8.73 0.08
N VAL A 71 10.38 9.62 -0.25
CA VAL A 71 10.65 10.81 -1.07
C VAL A 71 11.70 11.69 -0.38
N LEU A 72 11.67 11.81 0.95
CA LEU A 72 12.68 12.56 1.70
C LEU A 72 14.05 11.85 1.73
N ILE A 73 14.07 10.54 1.95
CA ILE A 73 15.31 9.74 2.09
C ILE A 73 16.01 9.55 0.74
N HIS A 74 15.24 9.31 -0.31
CA HIS A 74 15.71 9.04 -1.67
C HIS A 74 15.44 10.23 -2.60
N ARG A 75 15.52 11.45 -2.06
CA ARG A 75 15.18 12.68 -2.77
C ARG A 75 15.81 12.78 -4.16
N ASP A 76 17.07 12.42 -4.28
CA ASP A 76 17.82 12.45 -5.53
C ASP A 76 17.28 11.48 -6.59
N LEU A 77 16.64 10.37 -6.19
CA LEU A 77 15.93 9.47 -7.09
C LEU A 77 14.57 10.07 -7.47
N PHE A 78 13.81 10.58 -6.49
CA PHE A 78 12.48 11.15 -6.73
C PHE A 78 12.50 12.47 -7.52
N GLU A 79 13.61 13.19 -7.57
CA GLU A 79 13.79 14.35 -8.44
C GLU A 79 13.95 13.95 -9.93
N ARG A 80 14.33 12.70 -10.21
CA ARG A 80 14.51 12.19 -11.57
C ARG A 80 13.17 11.83 -12.21
N GLU A 81 12.97 12.28 -13.44
CA GLU A 81 11.73 12.03 -14.16
C GLU A 81 11.58 10.55 -14.55
N GLU A 82 12.67 9.92 -14.98
CA GLU A 82 12.68 8.52 -15.37
C GLU A 82 12.33 7.58 -14.20
N PHE A 83 12.81 7.88 -12.99
CA PHE A 83 12.50 7.11 -11.80
C PHE A 83 11.01 7.25 -11.43
N ARG A 84 10.49 8.48 -11.46
CA ARG A 84 9.06 8.74 -11.18
C ARG A 84 8.15 8.03 -12.19
N ARG A 85 8.48 8.10 -13.48
CA ARG A 85 7.73 7.41 -14.54
C ARG A 85 7.78 5.89 -14.39
N ASP A 86 8.94 5.32 -14.06
CA ASP A 86 9.07 3.87 -13.86
C ASP A 86 8.23 3.38 -12.65
N ILE A 87 8.18 4.14 -11.56
CA ILE A 87 7.25 3.87 -10.44
C ILE A 87 5.79 3.89 -10.92
N GLU A 88 5.39 4.92 -11.65
CA GLU A 88 4.01 5.09 -12.14
C GLU A 88 3.61 3.98 -13.12
N ASP A 89 4.52 3.59 -14.03
CA ASP A 89 4.32 2.54 -15.02
C ASP A 89 4.23 1.14 -14.37
N ARG A 90 5.05 0.85 -13.36
CA ARG A 90 4.96 -0.43 -12.63
C ARG A 90 3.69 -0.50 -11.77
N ALA A 91 3.31 0.61 -11.13
CA ALA A 91 2.07 0.67 -10.36
C ALA A 91 0.82 0.52 -11.25
N GLU A 92 0.85 1.06 -12.48
CA GLU A 92 -0.19 0.81 -13.48
C GLU A 92 -0.32 -0.68 -13.80
N LYS A 93 0.78 -1.38 -14.06
CA LYS A 93 0.74 -2.84 -14.35
C LYS A 93 0.13 -3.64 -13.20
N ILE A 94 0.47 -3.28 -11.95
CA ILE A 94 -0.12 -3.88 -10.75
C ILE A 94 -1.63 -3.60 -10.73
N TYR A 95 -2.04 -2.36 -10.98
CA TYR A 95 -3.46 -2.03 -11.08
C TYR A 95 -4.17 -2.87 -12.14
N GLU A 96 -3.66 -2.92 -13.38
CA GLU A 96 -4.28 -3.66 -14.48
C GLU A 96 -4.48 -5.14 -14.15
N GLN A 97 -3.49 -5.75 -13.49
CA GLN A 97 -3.53 -7.14 -13.02
C GLN A 97 -4.72 -7.41 -12.09
N TYR A 98 -4.98 -6.52 -11.13
CA TYR A 98 -6.03 -6.70 -10.12
C TYR A 98 -7.37 -6.07 -10.50
N ALA A 99 -7.38 -5.09 -11.40
CA ALA A 99 -8.57 -4.45 -11.92
C ALA A 99 -9.38 -5.36 -12.84
N ALA A 100 -8.75 -6.34 -13.50
CA ALA A 100 -9.40 -7.27 -14.42
C ALA A 100 -10.63 -7.98 -13.81
N ASN A 101 -10.65 -8.16 -12.48
CA ASN A 101 -11.72 -8.81 -11.74
C ASN A 101 -12.82 -7.86 -11.24
N SER A 102 -12.75 -6.56 -11.55
CA SER A 102 -13.71 -5.56 -11.08
C SER A 102 -14.16 -4.60 -12.18
N LYS A 103 -15.47 -4.60 -12.47
CA LYS A 103 -16.11 -3.66 -13.41
C LYS A 103 -16.15 -2.21 -12.91
N ARG A 104 -15.71 -1.96 -11.68
CA ARG A 104 -15.74 -0.64 -11.03
C ARG A 104 -14.34 -0.14 -10.68
N ALA A 105 -13.30 -0.91 -11.00
CA ALA A 105 -11.94 -0.52 -10.69
C ALA A 105 -11.63 0.85 -11.30
N ALA A 106 -11.00 1.69 -10.50
CA ALA A 106 -10.45 2.97 -10.91
C ALA A 106 -9.12 3.18 -10.18
N ARG A 107 -8.35 4.17 -10.62
CA ARG A 107 -7.07 4.47 -9.99
C ARG A 107 -6.75 5.96 -10.01
N ALA A 108 -5.97 6.37 -9.04
CA ALA A 108 -5.14 7.57 -9.08
C ALA A 108 -3.71 7.12 -8.85
N ILE A 109 -2.79 7.37 -9.78
CA ILE A 109 -1.40 6.95 -9.67
C ILE A 109 -0.50 8.15 -9.91
N THR A 110 0.28 8.49 -8.89
CA THR A 110 1.37 9.47 -8.96
C THR A 110 2.52 8.96 -8.10
N HIS A 111 3.76 9.30 -8.44
CA HIS A 111 4.97 8.86 -7.73
C HIS A 111 5.04 9.21 -6.22
N HIS A 112 4.21 10.12 -5.72
CA HIS A 112 4.15 10.49 -4.29
C HIS A 112 2.87 10.00 -3.59
N PHE A 113 1.83 9.67 -4.36
CA PHE A 113 0.54 9.23 -3.84
C PHE A 113 -0.18 8.34 -4.85
N MET A 114 -0.68 7.19 -4.39
CA MET A 114 -1.52 6.33 -5.23
C MET A 114 -2.74 5.84 -4.47
N THR A 115 -3.84 5.65 -5.19
CA THR A 115 -4.99 4.90 -4.71
C THR A 115 -5.57 4.03 -5.81
N LEU A 116 -5.75 2.74 -5.51
CA LEU A 116 -6.48 1.79 -6.35
C LEU A 116 -7.87 1.61 -5.75
N TYR A 117 -8.92 1.93 -6.49
CA TYR A 117 -10.30 1.94 -6.02
C TYR A 117 -11.06 0.70 -6.46
N ASP A 118 -11.99 0.25 -5.61
CA ASP A 118 -13.00 -0.77 -5.91
C ASP A 118 -12.43 -2.09 -6.44
N LEU A 119 -11.26 -2.51 -5.95
CA LEU A 119 -10.72 -3.86 -6.16
C LEU A 119 -11.53 -4.87 -5.33
N LYS A 120 -11.50 -6.15 -5.70
CA LYS A 120 -12.00 -7.21 -4.82
C LYS A 120 -11.17 -7.24 -3.53
N ALA A 121 -11.81 -7.49 -2.40
CA ALA A 121 -11.12 -7.41 -1.10
C ALA A 121 -9.84 -8.28 -1.01
N GLU A 122 -9.86 -9.48 -1.59
CA GLU A 122 -8.69 -10.38 -1.65
C GLU A 122 -7.62 -9.88 -2.62
N ASP A 123 -8.03 -9.30 -3.74
CA ASP A 123 -7.12 -8.74 -4.75
C ASP A 123 -6.46 -7.44 -4.25
N ALA A 124 -7.15 -6.67 -3.41
CA ALA A 124 -6.60 -5.46 -2.81
C ALA A 124 -5.43 -5.74 -1.86
N GLU A 125 -5.47 -6.83 -1.09
CA GLU A 125 -4.34 -7.22 -0.23
C GLU A 125 -3.13 -7.66 -1.04
N LYS A 126 -3.36 -8.41 -2.13
CA LYS A 126 -2.28 -8.80 -3.05
C LYS A 126 -1.70 -7.58 -3.76
N ALA A 127 -2.54 -6.66 -4.24
CA ALA A 127 -2.11 -5.40 -4.80
C ALA A 127 -1.28 -4.57 -3.81
N ALA A 128 -1.66 -4.55 -2.53
CA ALA A 128 -0.89 -3.86 -1.50
C ALA A 128 0.49 -4.51 -1.27
N CYS A 129 0.58 -5.84 -1.24
CA CYS A 129 1.86 -6.55 -1.20
C CYS A 129 2.73 -6.24 -2.41
N ASP A 130 2.18 -6.30 -3.62
CA ASP A 130 2.93 -6.07 -4.86
C ASP A 130 3.38 -4.61 -4.96
N LEU A 131 2.56 -3.64 -4.52
CA LEU A 131 2.97 -2.24 -4.43
C LEU A 131 4.10 -2.04 -3.44
N PHE A 132 4.08 -2.74 -2.30
CA PHE A 132 5.16 -2.71 -1.32
C PHE A 132 6.46 -3.22 -1.94
N ASP A 133 6.44 -4.44 -2.49
CA ASP A 133 7.63 -5.10 -3.04
C ASP A 133 8.18 -4.29 -4.22
N MET A 134 7.33 -3.83 -5.14
CA MET A 134 7.71 -2.96 -6.25
C MET A 134 8.41 -1.69 -5.78
N THR A 135 7.90 -1.04 -4.73
CA THR A 135 8.49 0.20 -4.19
C THR A 135 9.89 -0.04 -3.64
N MET A 136 10.08 -1.12 -2.90
CA MET A 136 11.39 -1.45 -2.33
C MET A 136 12.38 -1.89 -3.42
N ASP A 137 11.92 -2.70 -4.37
CA ASP A 137 12.74 -3.24 -5.46
C ASP A 137 13.23 -2.14 -6.40
N ILE A 138 12.35 -1.23 -6.84
CA ILE A 138 12.75 -0.15 -7.76
C ILE A 138 13.78 0.79 -7.14
N ILE A 139 13.65 1.12 -5.85
CA ILE A 139 14.65 1.90 -5.13
C ILE A 139 15.99 1.16 -5.12
N GLN A 140 15.98 -0.13 -4.78
CA GLN A 140 17.20 -0.94 -4.72
C GLN A 140 17.85 -1.11 -6.09
N GLU A 141 17.07 -1.30 -7.16
CA GLU A 141 17.53 -1.38 -8.54
C GLU A 141 18.29 -0.11 -8.96
N TYR A 142 17.73 1.07 -8.72
CA TYR A 142 18.36 2.34 -9.09
C TYR A 142 19.61 2.59 -8.26
N ARG A 143 19.58 2.34 -6.95
CA ARG A 143 20.78 2.43 -6.09
C ARG A 143 21.89 1.47 -6.52
N ASN A 144 21.56 0.29 -7.03
CA ASN A 144 22.54 -0.66 -7.52
C ASN A 144 23.15 -0.24 -8.87
N LYS A 145 22.37 0.42 -9.75
CA LYS A 145 22.88 0.96 -11.02
C LYS A 145 23.92 2.06 -10.78
N GLU A 146 23.73 2.90 -9.77
CA GLU A 146 24.68 3.98 -9.40
C GLU A 146 26.02 3.46 -8.85
N ARG A 147 26.03 2.25 -8.28
CA ARG A 147 27.23 1.65 -7.69
C ARG A 147 28.10 0.91 -8.71
N ARG A 148 27.64 0.75 -9.95
CA ARG A 148 28.41 0.10 -11.02
C ARG A 148 29.34 1.15 -11.65
N PRO A 149 30.67 0.94 -11.62
CA PRO A 149 31.66 1.88 -12.13
C PRO A 149 31.59 2.04 -13.65
#